data_AF-A0A832U544-F1
#
_entry.id   AF-A0A832U544-F1
#
_cell.length_a   1.000
_cell.length_b   1.000
_cell.length_c   1.000
_cell.angle_alpha   90.00
_cell.angle_beta   90.00
_cell.angle_gamma   90.00
#
_symmetry.space_group_name_H-M   'P 1'
#
loop_
_entity.id
_entity.type
_entity.pdbx_description
1 polymer ?
#
loop_
_entity_poly.entity_id
_entity_poly.type
_entity_poly.pdbx_seq_one_letter_code
_entity_poly.pdbx_strand_id
1 'polypeptide(L)' 'MINVFINGYGTVGKRVADAVALQKDMKIIGVSKRTPDFDAEQAIKKGFDLYCVEG' A
#
# COMPACT_ATOMS: atom_id res chain seq x y z
N MET A 1 -7.28 14.74 8.31
CA MET A 1 -6.61 13.79 7.41
C MET A 1 -6.77 12.41 8.01
N ILE A 2 -7.40 11.48 7.29
CA ILE A 2 -7.65 10.11 7.72
C ILE A 2 -6.44 9.26 7.32
N ASN A 3 -5.83 8.58 8.28
CA ASN A 3 -4.69 7.72 8.03
C ASN A 3 -5.16 6.32 7.65
N VAL A 4 -4.73 5.83 6.49
CA VAL A 4 -5.17 4.55 5.94
C VAL A 4 -3.97 3.64 5.71
N PHE A 5 -4.05 2.42 6.25
CA PHE A 5 -3.10 1.36 5.99
C PHE A 5 -3.76 0.27 5.14
N ILE A 6 -3.09 -0.19 4.09
CA ILE A 6 -3.58 -1.28 3.25
C ILE A 6 -2.91 -2.59 3.66
N ASN A 7 -3.63 -3.40 4.45
CA ASN A 7 -3.14 -4.72 4.83
C ASN A 7 -3.40 -5.74 3.70
N GLY A 8 -2.40 -5.95 2.85
CA GLY A 8 -2.45 -6.87 1.72
C GLY A 8 -2.45 -6.15 0.36
N TYR A 9 -1.26 -5.87 -0.17
CA TYR A 9 -1.04 -5.26 -1.48
C TYR A 9 -1.13 -6.29 -2.62
N GLY A 10 -2.29 -6.92 -2.74
CA GLY A 10 -2.66 -7.82 -3.84
C GLY A 10 -3.52 -7.12 -4.89
N THR A 11 -4.23 -7.91 -5.70
CA THR A 11 -5.11 -7.45 -6.79
C THR A 11 -6.10 -6.36 -6.36
N VAL A 12 -6.79 -6.53 -5.23
CA VAL A 12 -7.74 -5.53 -4.70
C VAL A 12 -6.98 -4.43 -3.95
N GLY A 13 -6.08 -4.79 -3.04
CA GLY A 13 -5.37 -3.84 -2.20
C GLY A 13 -4.65 -2.75 -2.98
N LYS A 14 -4.00 -3.07 -4.10
CA LYS A 14 -3.32 -2.04 -4.92
C LYS A 14 -4.27 -1.04 -5.57
N ARG A 15 -5.49 -1.47 -5.94
CA ARG A 15 -6.52 -0.58 -6.47
C ARG A 15 -7.11 0.30 -5.36
N VAL A 16 -7.29 -0.25 -4.16
CA VAL A 16 -7.72 0.53 -2.99
C VAL A 16 -6.66 1.56 -2.62
N ALA A 17 -5.36 1.19 -2.62
CA ALA A 17 -4.27 2.14 -2.40
C ALA A 17 -4.35 3.30 -3.42
N ASP A 18 -4.48 3.01 -4.71
CA ASP A 18 -4.61 4.05 -5.73
C ASP A 18 -5.84 4.95 -5.50
N ALA A 19 -6.98 4.36 -5.12
CA ALA A 19 -8.20 5.13 -4.84
C ALA A 19 -8.05 6.04 -3.61
N VAL A 20 -7.40 5.56 -2.55
CA VAL A 20 -7.14 6.34 -1.32
C VAL A 20 -6.16 7.48 -1.60
N ALA A 21 -5.12 7.26 -2.41
CA ALA A 21 -4.15 8.29 -2.78
C ALA A 21 -4.77 9.48 -3.53
N LEU A 22 -5.94 9.29 -4.18
CA LEU A 22 -6.67 10.33 -4.88
C LEU A 22 -7.60 11.15 -3.97
N GLN A 23 -7.87 10.69 -2.75
CA GLN A 23 -8.80 11.37 -1.83
C GLN A 23 -8.10 12.53 -1.11
N LYS A 24 -8.76 13.69 -1.06
CA LYS A 24 -8.20 14.91 -0.46
C LYS A 24 -8.14 14.87 1.07
N ASP A 25 -8.97 14.02 1.68
CA ASP A 25 -9.12 13.89 3.13
C ASP A 25 -8.40 12.65 3.69
N MET A 26 -7.72 11.86 2.85
CA MET A 26 -7.03 10.64 3.24
C MET A 26 -5.53 10.67 2.92
N LYS A 27 -4.77 9.92 3.72
CA LYS A 27 -3.33 9.70 3.52
C LYS A 27 -3.00 8.22 3.72
N ILE A 28 -2.26 7.65 2.78
CA ILE A 28 -1.70 6.30 2.92
C ILE A 28 -0.50 6.40 3.87
N ILE A 29 -0.53 5.60 4.93
CA ILE A 29 0.58 5.49 5.89
C ILE A 29 1.42 4.24 5.70
N GLY A 30 1.01 3.35 4.79
CA GLY A 30 1.74 2.14 4.46
C GLY A 30 0.89 1.09 3.76
N VAL A 31 1.56 0.13 3.15
CA VAL A 31 0.96 -1.08 2.60
C VAL A 31 1.73 -2.31 3.08
N SER A 32 1.05 -3.43 3.30
CA SER A 32 1.73 -4.69 3.64
C SER A 32 1.77 -5.65 2.46
N LYS A 33 2.84 -6.44 2.36
CA LYS A 33 2.91 -7.57 1.42
C LYS A 33 3.86 -8.63 1.95
N ARG A 34 3.46 -9.90 1.81
CA ARG A 34 4.23 -11.05 2.31
C ARG A 34 5.38 -11.46 1.40
N THR A 35 5.14 -11.44 0.08
CA THR A 35 6.10 -11.94 -0.92
C THR A 35 6.80 -10.76 -1.60
N PRO A 36 8.14 -10.75 -1.68
CA PRO A 36 8.90 -9.74 -2.41
C PRO A 36 8.83 -10.02 -3.93
N ASP A 37 7.68 -9.70 -4.53
CA ASP A 37 7.43 -9.84 -5.97
C ASP A 37 7.36 -8.47 -6.67
N PHE A 38 7.05 -8.47 -7.97
CA PHE A 38 6.92 -7.24 -8.77
C PHE A 38 5.92 -6.22 -8.21
N ASP A 39 4.80 -6.67 -7.64
CA ASP A 39 3.82 -5.75 -7.04
C ASP A 39 4.40 -5.08 -5.77
N ALA A 40 5.31 -5.74 -5.05
CA ALA A 40 6.02 -5.15 -3.90
C ALA A 40 6.95 -4.02 -4.36
N GLU A 41 7.72 -4.27 -5.42
CA GLU A 41 8.59 -3.25 -6.04
C GLU A 41 7.76 -2.06 -6.57
N GLN A 42 6.60 -2.33 -7.18
CA GLN A 42 5.71 -1.28 -7.66
C GLN A 42 5.13 -0.43 -6.52
N ALA A 43 4.86 -1.00 -5.34
CA ALA A 43 4.42 -0.22 -4.18
C ALA A 43 5.50 0.80 -3.76
N ILE A 44 6.76 0.37 -3.69
CA ILE A 44 7.90 1.24 -3.35
C ILE A 44 8.09 2.32 -4.43
N LYS A 45 8.02 1.97 -5.72
CA LYS A 45 8.12 2.93 -6.83
C LYS A 45 7.03 3.99 -6.81
N LYS A 46 5.83 3.66 -6.31
CA LYS A 46 4.73 4.61 -6.09
C LYS A 46 4.93 5.48 -4.84
N GLY A 47 5.99 5.27 -4.07
CA GLY A 47 6.29 6.01 -2.85
C GLY A 47 5.50 5.54 -1.64
N PHE A 48 4.96 4.32 -1.66
CA PHE A 48 4.33 3.73 -0.48
C PHE A 48 5.36 3.05 0.40
N ASP A 49 5.32 3.35 1.70
CA ASP A 49 6.06 2.60 2.70
C ASP A 49 5.57 1.14 2.70
N LEU A 50 6.48 0.21 2.39
CA LEU A 50 6.18 -1.22 2.29
C LEU A 50 6.58 -1.93 3.59
N TYR A 51 5.61 -2.62 4.19
CA TYR A 51 5.79 -3.38 5.41
C TYR A 51 5.66 -4.88 5.15
N CYS A 52 6.44 -5.67 5.87
CA CYS A 52 6.29 -7.12 5.96
C CYS A 52 6.16 -7.50 7.43
N VAL A 53 5.52 -8.64 7.70
CA VAL A 53 5.59 -9.26 9.03
C VAL A 53 6.98 -9.85 9.22
N GLU A 54 7.56 -9.70 10.42
CA GLU A 54 8.71 -10.50 10.80
C GLU A 54 8.32 -11.98 10.71
N GLY A 55 9.20 -12.77 10.08
CA GLY A 55 9.04 -14.22 9.90
C GLY A 55 9.81 -14.99 10.94
#